data_AF-A0A964XRX3-F1
#
_entry.id   AF-A0A964XRX3-F1
#
_cell.length_a   1.000
_cell.length_b   1.000
_cell.length_c   1.000
_cell.angle_alpha   90.00
_cell.angle_beta   90.00
_cell.angle_gamma   90.00
#
_symmetry.space_group_name_H-M   'P 1'
#
loop_
_entity.id
_entity.type
_entity.pdbx_description
1 polymer ?
#
loop_
_entity_poly.entity_id
_entity_poly.type
_entity_poly.pdbx_seq_one_letter_code
_entity_poly.pdbx_strand_id
1 'polypeptide(L)'
;MTKSKLPARQNYMEDATQRANMLAGKAHDAMQQVVWYAIECGELLQQIKRHLGHGGWLQWLREDWQHSERTAERYMQVAAHRSLIEKEQPESLRQAVALIVEAKGSSKPKPEPKPEPKPAVTVRHVVPDQVQQLEEDGPGDDIDDDDDYSYDHERPAVPQHVVPTPRAERPKVATAEPVVSASTLLHQMLQLKPMDFLSLIEEAVLEHHQRNLERHGVTLGKLTTIRQRIMQGDF
;
A
#
# COMPACT_ATOMS: atom_id res chain seq x y z
N MET A 1 5.39 -10.08 62.86
CA MET A 1 4.77 -10.71 61.67
C MET A 1 4.13 -9.65 60.81
N THR A 2 4.91 -9.03 59.92
CA THR A 2 4.46 -7.98 59.02
C THR A 2 3.69 -8.61 57.86
N LYS A 3 2.37 -8.46 57.86
CA LYS A 3 1.52 -8.79 56.72
C LYS A 3 1.92 -7.86 55.57
N SER A 4 2.69 -8.37 54.60
CA SER A 4 2.96 -7.64 53.36
C SER A 4 1.64 -7.48 52.62
N LYS A 5 1.07 -6.28 52.70
CA LYS A 5 -0.20 -5.88 52.11
C LYS A 5 0.03 -5.79 50.60
N LEU A 6 -0.40 -6.82 49.86
CA LEU A 6 -0.24 -6.96 48.42
C LEU A 6 -0.56 -5.64 47.68
N PRO A 7 0.41 -5.00 47.00
CA PRO A 7 0.10 -4.02 45.96
C PRO A 7 -0.22 -4.70 44.59
N ALA A 8 -0.45 -6.02 44.58
CA ALA A 8 -0.27 -6.84 43.40
C ALA A 8 -1.34 -6.71 42.30
N ARG A 9 -2.61 -6.45 42.64
CA ARG A 9 -3.68 -6.40 41.63
C ARG A 9 -3.72 -5.07 40.90
N GLN A 10 -3.59 -3.96 41.64
CA GLN A 10 -3.70 -2.62 41.09
C GLN A 10 -2.50 -2.30 40.19
N ASN A 11 -1.29 -2.65 40.62
CA ASN A 11 -0.07 -2.48 39.81
C ASN A 11 -0.10 -3.35 38.53
N TYR A 12 -0.65 -4.57 38.61
CA TYR A 12 -0.82 -5.42 37.42
C TYR A 12 -1.82 -4.82 36.42
N MET A 13 -2.94 -4.29 36.91
CA MET A 13 -3.92 -3.64 36.05
C MET A 13 -3.35 -2.38 35.40
N GLU A 14 -2.58 -1.59 36.13
CA GLU A 14 -1.90 -0.40 35.59
C GLU A 14 -0.91 -0.75 34.47
N ASP A 15 -0.04 -1.77 34.68
CA ASP A 15 0.89 -2.26 33.66
C ASP A 15 0.15 -2.83 32.44
N ALA A 16 -0.91 -3.63 32.67
CA ALA A 16 -1.72 -4.19 31.59
C ALA A 16 -2.44 -3.10 30.78
N THR A 17 -2.99 -2.08 31.44
CA THR A 17 -3.63 -0.92 30.79
C THR A 17 -2.60 -0.11 29.99
N GLN A 18 -1.42 0.15 30.56
CA GLN A 18 -0.36 0.86 29.86
C GLN A 18 0.08 0.10 28.61
N ARG A 19 0.25 -1.23 28.73
CA ARG A 19 0.60 -2.10 27.60
C ARG A 19 -0.49 -2.14 26.54
N ALA A 20 -1.76 -2.23 26.93
CA ALA A 20 -2.88 -2.21 26.00
C ALA A 20 -2.92 -0.89 25.20
N ASN A 21 -2.78 0.25 25.87
CA ASN A 21 -2.75 1.56 25.22
C ASN A 21 -1.56 1.71 24.26
N MET A 22 -0.37 1.26 24.66
CA MET A 22 0.81 1.25 23.79
C MET A 22 0.57 0.40 22.54
N LEU A 23 -0.03 -0.79 22.67
CA LEU A 23 -0.32 -1.66 21.53
C LEU A 23 -1.39 -1.07 20.61
N ALA A 24 -2.41 -0.42 21.18
CA ALA A 24 -3.42 0.30 20.41
C ALA A 24 -2.80 1.44 19.60
N GLY A 25 -1.89 2.23 20.19
CA GLY A 25 -1.13 3.26 19.49
C GLY A 25 -0.31 2.68 18.32
N LYS A 26 0.42 1.59 18.54
CA LYS A 26 1.19 0.92 17.48
C LYS A 26 0.30 0.40 16.34
N ALA A 27 -0.88 -0.13 16.66
CA ALA A 27 -1.83 -0.56 15.65
C ALA A 27 -2.34 0.63 14.82
N HIS A 28 -2.64 1.76 15.47
CA HIS A 28 -3.02 2.99 14.78
C HIS A 28 -1.92 3.49 13.85
N ASP A 29 -0.67 3.59 14.32
CA ASP A 29 0.46 4.02 13.50
C ASP A 29 0.68 3.10 12.30
N ALA A 30 0.54 1.78 12.49
CA ALA A 30 0.64 0.82 11.40
C ALA A 30 -0.46 1.02 10.35
N MET A 31 -1.70 1.32 10.77
CA MET A 31 -2.80 1.62 9.83
C MET A 31 -2.54 2.89 9.03
N GLN A 32 -2.00 3.94 9.65
CA GLN A 32 -1.58 5.16 8.96
C GLN A 32 -0.49 4.87 7.92
N GLN A 33 0.50 4.04 8.27
CA GLN A 33 1.53 3.61 7.33
C GLN A 33 0.96 2.84 6.14
N VAL A 34 -0.08 2.02 6.32
CA VAL A 34 -0.74 1.32 5.21
C VAL A 34 -1.29 2.30 4.18
N VAL A 35 -1.90 3.41 4.60
CA VAL A 35 -2.38 4.45 3.68
C VAL A 35 -1.23 5.07 2.91
N TRP A 36 -0.12 5.38 3.58
CA TRP A 36 1.08 5.90 2.93
C TRP A 36 1.66 4.92 1.90
N TYR A 37 1.84 3.65 2.25
CA TYR A 37 2.31 2.62 1.32
C TYR A 37 1.37 2.44 0.13
N ALA A 38 0.06 2.57 0.33
CA ALA A 38 -0.91 2.51 -0.76
C ALA A 38 -0.77 3.68 -1.75
N ILE A 39 -0.46 4.88 -1.26
CA ILE A 39 -0.17 6.06 -2.11
C ILE A 39 1.08 5.78 -2.95
N GLU A 40 2.21 5.46 -2.31
CA GLU A 40 3.48 5.20 -3.00
C GLU A 40 3.36 4.06 -4.03
N CYS A 41 2.70 2.97 -3.64
CA CYS A 41 2.43 1.86 -4.55
C CYS A 41 1.56 2.30 -5.73
N GLY A 42 0.49 3.06 -5.48
CA GLY A 42 -0.37 3.61 -6.52
C GLY A 42 0.36 4.52 -7.50
N GLU A 43 1.30 5.36 -7.02
CA GLU A 43 2.12 6.21 -7.86
C GLU A 43 3.03 5.39 -8.79
N LEU A 44 3.65 4.33 -8.27
CA LEU A 44 4.46 3.39 -9.07
C LEU A 44 3.60 2.63 -10.09
N LEU A 45 2.44 2.14 -9.69
CA LEU A 45 1.50 1.46 -10.60
C LEU A 45 1.04 2.38 -11.73
N GLN A 46 0.80 3.66 -11.45
CA GLN A 46 0.50 4.64 -12.49
C GLN A 46 1.68 4.87 -13.43
N GLN A 47 2.92 4.89 -12.93
CA GLN A 47 4.12 4.99 -13.79
C GLN A 47 4.23 3.77 -14.71
N ILE A 48 4.11 2.56 -14.16
CA ILE A 48 4.16 1.31 -14.93
C ILE A 48 3.07 1.29 -16.00
N LYS A 49 1.83 1.64 -15.64
CA LYS A 49 0.72 1.72 -16.60
C LYS A 49 0.99 2.69 -17.75
N ARG A 50 1.63 3.83 -17.48
CA ARG A 50 2.03 4.80 -18.51
C ARG A 50 3.10 4.23 -19.45
N HIS A 51 4.04 3.43 -18.94
CA HIS A 51 5.10 2.84 -19.75
C HIS A 51 4.63 1.69 -20.63
N LEU A 52 3.68 0.85 -20.15
CA LEU A 52 3.17 -0.30 -20.90
C LEU A 52 2.23 0.07 -22.05
N GLY A 53 1.66 1.28 -22.04
CA GLY A 53 0.73 1.73 -23.08
C GLY A 53 -0.61 0.97 -23.08
N HIS A 54 -1.28 0.97 -24.23
CA HIS A 54 -2.59 0.32 -24.38
C HIS A 54 -2.42 -1.21 -24.47
N GLY A 55 -3.23 -1.96 -23.70
CA GLY A 55 -3.31 -3.42 -23.77
C GLY A 55 -2.33 -4.18 -22.85
N GLY A 56 -1.11 -3.66 -22.63
CA GLY A 56 -0.10 -4.34 -21.79
C GLY A 56 -0.39 -4.35 -20.28
N TRP A 57 -1.27 -3.46 -19.82
CA TRP A 57 -1.57 -3.31 -18.38
C TRP A 57 -2.19 -4.56 -17.73
N LEU A 58 -3.21 -5.15 -18.36
CA LEU A 58 -3.92 -6.30 -17.80
C LEU A 58 -3.05 -7.55 -17.79
N GLN A 59 -2.18 -7.72 -18.80
CA GLN A 59 -1.24 -8.82 -18.85
C GLN A 59 -0.21 -8.70 -17.72
N TRP A 60 0.39 -7.51 -17.57
CA TRP A 60 1.34 -7.23 -16.49
C TRP A 60 0.73 -7.48 -15.09
N LEU A 61 -0.52 -7.08 -14.87
CA LEU A 61 -1.21 -7.34 -13.61
C LEU A 61 -1.39 -8.84 -13.30
N ARG A 62 -1.47 -9.70 -14.32
CA ARG A 62 -1.60 -11.16 -14.12
C ARG A 62 -0.25 -11.85 -13.92
N GLU A 63 0.79 -11.34 -14.56
CA GLU A 63 2.11 -11.98 -14.60
C GLU A 63 3.05 -11.48 -13.48
N ASP A 64 3.08 -10.18 -13.22
CA ASP A 64 4.06 -9.55 -12.33
C ASP A 64 3.48 -9.05 -11.00
N TRP A 65 2.16 -8.84 -10.92
CA TRP A 65 1.50 -8.32 -9.73
C TRP A 65 0.86 -9.43 -8.89
N GLN A 66 1.20 -9.48 -7.60
CA GLN A 66 0.79 -10.58 -6.71
C GLN A 66 -0.57 -10.37 -6.05
N HIS A 67 -1.22 -9.22 -6.28
CA HIS A 67 -2.51 -8.90 -5.69
C HIS A 67 -3.58 -8.77 -6.79
N SER A 68 -4.83 -8.58 -6.38
CA SER A 68 -5.92 -8.41 -7.35
C SER A 68 -5.81 -7.10 -8.12
N GLU A 69 -6.38 -7.09 -9.32
CA GLU A 69 -6.58 -5.87 -10.13
C GLU A 69 -7.32 -4.79 -9.32
N ARG A 70 -8.36 -5.18 -8.59
CA ARG A 70 -9.11 -4.28 -7.70
C ARG A 70 -8.23 -3.60 -6.64
N THR A 71 -7.21 -4.30 -6.15
CA THR A 71 -6.24 -3.71 -5.19
C THR A 71 -5.36 -2.68 -5.88
N ALA A 72 -4.86 -3.00 -7.08
CA ALA A 72 -4.07 -2.06 -7.88
C ALA A 72 -4.88 -0.79 -8.20
N GLU A 73 -6.14 -0.94 -8.61
CA GLU A 73 -7.05 0.18 -8.86
C GLU A 73 -7.27 1.06 -7.63
N ARG A 74 -7.51 0.44 -6.46
CA ARG A 74 -7.69 1.18 -5.20
C ARG A 74 -6.44 1.98 -4.84
N TYR A 75 -5.25 1.38 -4.93
CA TYR A 75 -3.99 2.07 -4.66
C TYR A 75 -3.77 3.22 -5.64
N MET A 76 -3.97 2.99 -6.93
CA MET A 76 -3.88 4.04 -7.94
C MET A 76 -4.89 5.16 -7.71
N GLN A 77 -6.12 4.85 -7.29
CA GLN A 77 -7.15 5.83 -6.97
C GLN A 77 -6.76 6.69 -5.77
N VAL A 78 -6.23 6.07 -4.71
CA VAL A 78 -5.76 6.76 -3.50
C VAL A 78 -4.58 7.68 -3.85
N ALA A 79 -3.60 7.19 -4.62
CA ALA A 79 -2.48 7.98 -5.11
C ALA A 79 -2.92 9.20 -5.95
N ALA A 80 -3.90 9.02 -6.85
CA ALA A 80 -4.43 10.11 -7.66
C ALA A 80 -5.10 11.23 -6.85
N HIS A 81 -5.51 10.96 -5.60
CA HIS A 81 -6.14 11.93 -4.71
C HIS A 81 -5.26 12.24 -3.49
N ARG A 82 -3.94 12.09 -3.61
CA ARG A 82 -2.97 12.28 -2.53
C ARG A 82 -3.23 13.55 -1.69
N SER A 83 -3.45 14.69 -2.34
CA SER A 83 -3.68 15.96 -1.64
C SER A 83 -4.94 15.96 -0.75
N LEU A 84 -6.00 15.26 -1.16
CA LEU A 84 -7.19 15.07 -0.33
C LEU A 84 -6.87 14.17 0.87
N ILE A 85 -6.15 13.08 0.63
CA ILE A 85 -5.80 12.10 1.66
C ILE A 85 -4.85 12.70 2.71
N GLU A 86 -3.86 13.51 2.30
CA GLU A 86 -2.97 14.22 3.22
C GLU A 86 -3.69 15.29 4.05
N LYS A 87 -4.73 15.91 3.48
CA LYS A 87 -5.55 16.90 4.18
C LYS A 87 -6.46 16.26 5.23
N GLU A 88 -7.15 15.20 4.86
CA GLU A 88 -8.18 14.57 5.70
C GLU A 88 -7.62 13.49 6.64
N GLN A 89 -6.40 12.98 6.37
CA GLN A 89 -5.68 12.00 7.18
C GLN A 89 -6.53 10.79 7.63
N PRO A 90 -7.06 10.00 6.68
CA PRO A 90 -7.91 8.86 7.00
C PRO A 90 -7.15 7.80 7.81
N GLU A 91 -7.83 7.19 8.77
CA GLU A 91 -7.26 6.16 9.66
C GLU A 91 -7.12 4.80 8.99
N SER A 92 -7.71 4.61 7.81
CA SER A 92 -7.65 3.35 7.08
C SER A 92 -7.78 3.55 5.58
N LEU A 93 -7.31 2.56 4.82
CA LEU A 93 -7.48 2.53 3.37
C LEU A 93 -8.95 2.57 2.94
N ARG A 94 -9.84 1.92 3.70
CA ARG A 94 -11.28 1.93 3.42
C ARG A 94 -11.85 3.34 3.55
N GLN A 95 -11.48 4.05 4.61
CA GLN A 95 -11.88 5.43 4.81
C GLN A 95 -11.30 6.34 3.72
N ALA A 96 -10.05 6.14 3.33
CA ALA A 96 -9.42 6.87 2.23
C ALA A 96 -10.22 6.74 0.92
N VAL A 97 -10.63 5.52 0.55
CA VAL A 97 -11.45 5.29 -0.65
C VAL A 97 -12.84 5.91 -0.50
N ALA A 98 -13.46 5.82 0.68
CA ALA A 98 -14.77 6.43 0.94
C ALA A 98 -14.73 7.96 0.76
N LEU A 99 -13.71 8.64 1.31
CA LEU A 99 -13.51 10.09 1.14
C LEU A 99 -13.42 10.49 -0.34
N ILE A 100 -12.77 9.66 -1.17
CA ILE A 100 -12.67 9.92 -2.62
C ILE A 100 -14.04 9.77 -3.29
N VAL A 101 -14.83 8.77 -2.88
CA VAL A 101 -16.19 8.56 -3.41
C VAL A 101 -17.10 9.73 -3.02
N GLU A 102 -17.04 10.20 -1.77
CA GLU A 102 -17.80 11.35 -1.28
C GLU A 102 -17.41 12.64 -2.02
N ALA A 103 -16.10 12.87 -2.21
CA ALA A 103 -15.61 14.01 -2.97
C ALA A 103 -16.13 14.01 -4.42
N LYS A 104 -16.11 12.84 -5.09
CA LYS A 104 -16.65 12.68 -6.45
C LYS A 104 -18.17 12.85 -6.52
N GLY A 105 -18.91 12.41 -5.50
CA GLY A 105 -20.36 12.55 -5.42
C GLY A 105 -20.83 14.01 -5.25
N SER A 106 -20.00 14.88 -4.67
CA SER A 106 -20.29 16.31 -4.52
C SER A 106 -20.06 17.13 -5.79
N SER A 107 -19.35 16.59 -6.78
CA SER A 107 -19.07 17.23 -8.05
C SER A 107 -19.87 16.58 -9.19
N LYS A 108 -21.10 17.05 -9.44
CA LYS A 108 -21.68 16.90 -10.79
C LYS A 108 -20.87 17.81 -11.73
N PRO A 109 -20.20 17.29 -12.77
CA PRO A 109 -19.73 18.14 -13.85
C PRO A 109 -20.96 18.66 -14.58
N LYS A 110 -21.08 19.99 -14.71
CA LYS A 110 -21.94 20.61 -15.72
C LYS A 110 -21.47 20.06 -17.08
N PRO A 111 -22.32 19.41 -17.87
CA PRO A 111 -21.89 18.85 -19.15
C PRO A 111 -21.43 20.00 -20.04
N GLU A 112 -20.13 20.06 -20.31
CA GLU A 112 -19.64 20.84 -21.44
C GLU A 112 -20.24 20.25 -22.73
N PRO A 113 -20.73 21.11 -23.64
CA PRO A 113 -21.46 20.66 -24.81
C PRO A 113 -20.53 19.86 -25.72
N LYS A 114 -20.90 18.60 -25.93
CA LYS A 114 -20.33 17.68 -26.91
C LYS A 114 -20.21 18.42 -28.26
N PRO A 115 -19.04 18.46 -28.93
CA PRO A 115 -18.95 19.06 -30.25
C PRO A 115 -19.83 18.27 -31.21
N GLU A 116 -20.83 18.93 -31.77
CA GLU A 116 -21.74 18.37 -32.77
C GLU A 116 -20.93 17.90 -34.00
N PRO A 117 -21.12 16.65 -34.47
CA PRO A 117 -20.53 16.22 -35.73
C PRO A 117 -21.22 16.96 -36.90
N LYS A 118 -20.40 17.63 -37.72
CA LYS A 118 -20.83 18.32 -38.95
C LYS A 118 -21.56 17.35 -39.91
N PRO A 119 -22.58 17.81 -40.66
CA PRO A 119 -23.43 16.94 -41.47
C PRO A 119 -22.83 16.57 -42.83
N ALA A 120 -23.40 15.51 -43.41
CA ALA A 120 -23.42 15.11 -44.82
C ALA A 120 -22.48 13.96 -45.23
N VAL A 121 -23.03 12.74 -45.23
CA VAL A 121 -23.01 11.87 -46.42
C VAL A 121 -24.40 11.25 -46.59
N THR A 122 -25.06 11.63 -47.68
CA THR A 122 -26.32 11.06 -48.15
C THR A 122 -26.04 9.72 -48.83
N VAL A 123 -26.58 8.62 -48.30
CA VAL A 123 -26.81 7.41 -49.10
C VAL A 123 -28.32 7.20 -49.18
N ARG A 124 -28.83 7.33 -50.40
CA ARG A 124 -30.22 7.02 -50.76
C ARG A 124 -30.41 5.49 -50.78
N HIS A 125 -31.43 5.05 -50.04
CA HIS A 125 -32.55 4.21 -50.50
C HIS A 125 -32.27 2.78 -50.98
N VAL A 126 -32.77 1.77 -50.24
CA VAL A 126 -33.60 0.66 -50.76
C VAL A 126 -34.55 0.14 -49.65
N VAL A 127 -35.85 0.31 -49.92
CA VAL A 127 -37.09 -0.48 -49.64
C VAL A 127 -37.17 -1.48 -48.44
N PRO A 128 -38.31 -1.50 -47.70
CA PRO A 128 -38.59 -2.44 -46.62
C PRO A 128 -39.32 -3.70 -47.11
N ASP A 129 -38.97 -4.89 -46.59
CA ASP A 129 -39.94 -5.98 -46.39
C ASP A 129 -39.38 -7.06 -45.45
N GLN A 130 -40.17 -7.35 -44.41
CA GLN A 130 -40.26 -8.58 -43.59
C GLN A 130 -39.01 -9.46 -43.34
N VAL A 131 -38.60 -9.57 -42.07
CA VAL A 131 -38.32 -10.87 -41.44
C VAL A 131 -38.78 -10.87 -39.97
N GLN A 132 -39.87 -11.60 -39.78
CA GLN A 132 -40.25 -12.48 -38.67
C GLN A 132 -39.62 -12.32 -37.27
N GLN A 133 -40.56 -12.22 -36.32
CA GLN A 133 -40.53 -12.78 -34.97
C GLN A 133 -39.53 -13.93 -34.79
N LEU A 134 -38.57 -13.73 -33.88
CA LEU A 134 -38.07 -14.77 -33.01
C LEU A 134 -38.09 -14.20 -31.59
N GLU A 135 -39.15 -14.57 -30.88
CA GLU A 135 -39.16 -14.68 -29.43
C GLU A 135 -38.12 -15.75 -29.08
N GLU A 136 -37.04 -15.36 -28.39
CA GLU A 136 -36.26 -16.30 -27.60
C GLU A 136 -36.19 -15.76 -26.18
N ASP A 137 -37.07 -16.34 -25.35
CA ASP A 137 -36.87 -16.52 -23.93
C ASP A 137 -35.47 -17.11 -23.67
N GLY A 138 -34.66 -16.37 -22.91
CA GLY A 138 -33.38 -16.83 -22.38
C GLY A 138 -33.20 -16.29 -20.96
N PRO A 139 -32.77 -17.14 -20.00
CA PRO A 139 -33.18 -17.07 -18.61
C PRO A 139 -32.45 -15.99 -17.82
N GLY A 140 -33.12 -15.49 -16.77
CA GLY A 140 -32.52 -14.66 -15.75
C GLY A 140 -31.39 -15.42 -15.05
N ASP A 141 -30.16 -14.94 -15.22
CA ASP A 141 -29.07 -15.25 -14.32
C ASP A 141 -29.30 -14.45 -13.03
N ASP A 142 -30.01 -15.10 -12.11
CA ASP A 142 -29.91 -14.84 -10.68
C ASP A 142 -28.44 -15.03 -10.28
N ILE A 143 -27.71 -13.92 -10.20
CA ILE A 143 -26.39 -13.89 -9.57
C ILE A 143 -26.64 -14.08 -8.07
N ASP A 144 -26.54 -15.33 -7.64
CA ASP A 144 -26.40 -15.72 -6.23
C ASP A 144 -25.13 -15.07 -5.67
N ASP A 145 -25.35 -13.97 -4.95
CA ASP A 145 -24.38 -13.18 -4.20
C ASP A 145 -24.02 -13.91 -2.88
N ASP A 146 -23.57 -15.16 -2.97
CA ASP A 146 -23.10 -16.00 -1.85
C ASP A 146 -21.61 -16.31 -2.00
N ASP A 147 -20.78 -15.26 -2.06
CA ASP A 147 -19.36 -15.39 -1.71
C ASP A 147 -19.22 -15.45 -0.18
N ASP A 148 -19.66 -16.57 0.38
CA ASP A 148 -19.16 -17.12 1.64
C ASP A 148 -17.67 -17.40 1.46
N TYR A 149 -16.85 -16.38 1.74
CA TYR A 149 -15.40 -16.48 1.87
C TYR A 149 -15.03 -17.33 3.09
N SER A 150 -15.40 -18.61 3.08
CA SER A 150 -14.73 -19.65 3.85
C SER A 150 -13.37 -19.91 3.20
N TYR A 151 -12.39 -19.11 3.61
CA TYR A 151 -10.98 -19.34 3.30
C TYR A 151 -10.49 -20.55 4.10
N ASP A 152 -10.81 -21.75 3.62
CA ASP A 152 -10.21 -23.00 4.07
C ASP A 152 -8.75 -23.01 3.61
N HIS A 153 -7.91 -22.29 4.35
CA HIS A 153 -6.50 -22.57 4.39
C HIS A 153 -6.31 -23.76 5.31
N GLU A 154 -6.19 -24.93 4.68
CA GLU A 154 -5.53 -26.07 5.29
C GLU A 154 -4.24 -25.58 5.94
N ARG A 155 -4.31 -25.43 7.26
CA ARG A 155 -3.18 -25.03 8.09
C ARG A 155 -2.27 -26.24 8.11
N PRO A 156 -1.09 -26.22 7.45
CA PRO A 156 -0.18 -27.37 7.55
C PRO A 156 0.15 -27.57 9.03
N ALA A 157 -0.12 -28.78 9.51
CA ALA A 157 0.12 -29.20 10.87
C ALA A 157 1.58 -28.90 11.23
N VAL A 158 1.80 -27.95 12.12
CA VAL A 158 3.12 -27.64 12.68
C VAL A 158 3.54 -28.85 13.52
N PRO A 159 4.60 -29.60 13.16
CA PRO A 159 5.09 -30.68 13.99
C PRO A 159 5.66 -30.09 15.28
N GLN A 160 5.02 -30.39 16.41
CA GLN A 160 5.55 -30.09 17.74
C GLN A 160 6.68 -31.07 18.05
N HIS A 161 7.88 -30.81 17.52
CA HIS A 161 9.10 -31.47 17.99
C HIS A 161 10.08 -30.39 18.47
N VAL A 162 9.95 -30.04 19.75
CA VAL A 162 10.92 -29.19 20.46
C VAL A 162 12.18 -30.02 20.67
N VAL A 163 13.14 -29.90 19.76
CA VAL A 163 14.51 -30.35 19.99
C VAL A 163 15.16 -29.33 20.93
N PRO A 164 15.67 -29.73 22.11
CA PRO A 164 16.44 -28.83 22.96
C PRO A 164 17.72 -28.42 22.23
N THR A 165 17.81 -27.15 21.85
CA THR A 165 19.02 -26.57 21.28
C THR A 165 20.11 -26.49 22.35
N PRO A 166 21.36 -26.87 22.03
CA PRO A 166 22.48 -26.69 22.95
C PRO A 166 22.69 -25.20 23.24
N ARG A 167 22.84 -24.90 24.52
CA ARG A 167 23.16 -23.59 25.08
C ARG A 167 24.43 -23.03 24.43
N ALA A 168 24.28 -22.17 23.43
CA ALA A 168 25.37 -21.42 22.83
C ALA A 168 26.01 -20.53 23.89
N GLU A 169 27.31 -20.73 24.08
CA GLU A 169 28.16 -19.93 24.93
C GLU A 169 28.18 -18.47 24.44
N ARG A 170 28.02 -17.54 25.38
CA ARG A 170 28.07 -16.10 25.08
C ARG A 170 29.46 -15.74 24.55
N PRO A 171 29.59 -15.13 23.36
CA PRO A 171 30.83 -14.46 23.00
C PRO A 171 31.01 -13.25 23.93
N LYS A 172 32.18 -13.19 24.58
CA LYS A 172 32.68 -11.99 25.26
C LYS A 172 32.97 -10.93 24.19
N VAL A 173 32.05 -9.99 24.00
CA VAL A 173 32.30 -8.82 23.15
C VAL A 173 32.99 -7.76 23.99
N ALA A 174 34.26 -7.53 23.64
CA ALA A 174 35.07 -6.42 24.05
C ALA A 174 34.63 -5.12 23.36
N THR A 175 35.17 -4.02 23.87
CA THR A 175 35.22 -2.65 23.33
C THR A 175 33.91 -1.85 23.30
N ALA A 176 33.79 -1.00 24.31
CA ALA A 176 32.85 0.12 24.35
C ALA A 176 33.20 1.12 23.24
N GLU A 177 32.26 1.37 22.33
CA GLU A 177 32.33 2.50 21.42
C GLU A 177 31.92 3.80 22.14
N PRO A 178 32.52 4.95 21.78
CA PRO A 178 32.17 6.23 22.37
C PRO A 178 30.77 6.65 21.91
N VAL A 179 29.81 6.62 22.83
CA VAL A 179 28.47 7.15 22.61
C VAL A 179 28.57 8.67 22.49
N VAL A 180 28.58 9.17 21.25
CA VAL A 180 28.52 10.61 20.99
C VAL A 180 27.14 11.10 21.42
N SER A 181 27.11 11.98 22.43
CA SER A 181 25.88 12.55 22.97
C SER A 181 25.11 13.30 21.88
N ALA A 182 23.78 13.14 21.85
CA ALA A 182 22.90 13.83 20.91
C ALA A 182 23.07 15.37 20.95
N SER A 183 23.47 15.91 22.11
CA SER A 183 23.80 17.33 22.26
C SER A 183 25.06 17.74 21.51
N THR A 184 26.03 16.84 21.38
CA THR A 184 27.28 17.07 20.62
C THR A 184 27.00 17.07 19.12
N LEU A 185 26.15 16.14 18.66
CA LEU A 185 25.71 16.10 17.26
C LEU A 185 24.93 17.37 16.88
N LEU A 186 24.02 17.83 17.74
CA LEU A 186 23.27 19.08 17.49
C LEU A 186 24.17 20.32 17.42
N HIS A 187 25.19 20.41 18.28
CA HIS A 187 26.14 21.53 18.24
C HIS A 187 27.03 21.50 16.99
N GLN A 188 27.37 20.31 16.50
CA GLN A 188 28.16 20.12 15.28
C GLN A 188 27.32 20.43 14.03
N MET A 189 26.03 20.08 14.02
CA MET A 189 25.11 20.41 12.92
C MET A 189 24.86 21.92 12.79
N LEU A 190 24.87 22.68 13.89
CA LEU A 190 24.71 24.14 13.89
C LEU A 190 25.93 24.90 13.34
N GLN A 191 27.08 24.25 13.16
CA GLN A 191 28.29 24.87 12.60
C GLN A 191 28.55 24.52 11.13
N LEU A 192 27.72 23.68 10.52
CA LEU A 192 27.85 23.32 9.11
C LEU A 192 27.33 24.44 8.22
N LYS A 193 27.99 24.69 7.08
CA LYS A 193 27.49 25.62 6.08
C LYS A 193 26.16 25.07 5.54
N PRO A 194 25.18 25.94 5.18
CA PRO A 194 23.84 25.48 4.79
C PRO A 194 23.80 24.52 3.59
N MET A 195 24.85 24.50 2.76
CA MET A 195 25.00 23.55 1.65
C MET A 195 25.41 22.14 2.09
N ASP A 196 26.10 21.99 3.22
CA ASP A 196 26.55 20.68 3.73
C ASP A 196 25.45 19.97 4.55
N PHE A 197 24.49 20.74 5.08
CA PHE A 197 23.34 20.21 5.82
C PHE A 197 22.34 19.51 4.90
N LEU A 198 22.13 20.03 3.69
CA LEU A 198 21.24 19.40 2.70
C LEU A 198 21.82 18.08 2.17
N SER A 199 23.13 18.02 1.93
CA SER A 199 23.79 16.76 1.54
C SER A 199 23.74 15.72 2.66
N LEU A 200 23.89 16.14 3.92
CA LEU A 200 23.83 15.23 5.07
C LEU A 200 22.40 14.69 5.29
N ILE A 201 21.37 15.51 5.07
CA ILE A 201 19.97 15.07 5.11
C ILE A 201 19.69 14.12 3.95
N GLU A 202 20.15 14.43 2.75
CA GLU A 202 19.97 13.58 1.58
C GLU A 202 20.63 12.21 1.79
N GLU A 203 21.85 12.18 2.33
CA GLU A 203 22.57 10.96 2.68
C GLU A 203 21.87 10.17 3.81
N ALA A 204 21.37 10.84 4.85
CA ALA A 204 20.63 10.19 5.93
C ALA A 204 19.28 9.62 5.48
N VAL A 205 18.57 10.32 4.57
CA VAL A 205 17.32 9.85 3.97
C VAL A 205 17.57 8.66 3.05
N LEU A 206 18.63 8.71 2.24
CA LEU A 206 19.07 7.58 1.41
C LEU A 206 19.45 6.37 2.25
N GLU A 207 20.26 6.54 3.30
CA GLU A 207 20.62 5.45 4.20
C GLU A 207 19.41 4.88 4.95
N HIS A 208 18.47 5.72 5.39
CA HIS A 208 17.25 5.26 6.04
C HIS A 208 16.39 4.45 5.06
N HIS A 209 16.25 4.91 3.83
CA HIS A 209 15.52 4.21 2.78
C HIS A 209 16.20 2.87 2.43
N GLN A 210 17.53 2.85 2.35
CA GLN A 210 18.36 1.66 2.11
C GLN A 210 18.17 0.61 3.23
N ARG A 211 18.28 1.03 4.49
CA ARG A 211 18.06 0.15 5.66
C ARG A 211 16.62 -0.37 5.74
N ASN A 212 15.65 0.40 5.24
CA ASN A 212 14.25 -0.01 5.22
C ASN A 212 13.99 -1.07 4.13
N LEU A 213 14.59 -0.92 2.95
CA LEU A 213 14.52 -1.93 1.87
C LEU A 213 15.13 -3.29 2.28
N GLU A 214 16.24 -3.27 3.01
CA GLU A 214 16.87 -4.49 3.55
C GLU A 214 16.02 -5.19 4.60
N ARG A 215 15.30 -4.45 5.46
CA ARG A 215 14.36 -5.01 6.45
C ARG A 215 13.14 -5.67 5.81
N HIS A 216 12.75 -5.23 4.62
CA HIS A 216 11.60 -5.77 3.89
C HIS A 216 11.96 -6.89 2.90
N GLY A 217 13.22 -7.37 2.89
CA GLY A 217 13.63 -8.48 2.03
C GLY A 217 13.55 -8.18 0.53
N VAL A 218 13.40 -6.91 0.16
CA VAL A 218 13.39 -6.46 -1.23
C VAL A 218 14.83 -6.32 -1.67
N THR A 219 15.38 -7.36 -2.30
CA THR A 219 16.71 -7.28 -2.87
C THR A 219 16.71 -6.27 -4.04
N LEU A 220 17.59 -5.28 -3.96
CA LEU A 220 17.88 -4.31 -5.04
C LEU A 220 17.99 -4.98 -6.43
N GLY A 221 18.46 -6.23 -6.47
CA GLY A 221 18.54 -7.07 -7.67
C GLY A 221 17.23 -7.24 -8.45
N LYS A 222 16.07 -7.26 -7.79
CA LYS A 222 14.76 -7.38 -8.48
C LYS A 222 14.33 -6.05 -9.10
N LEU A 223 14.54 -4.94 -8.39
CA LEU A 223 14.24 -3.59 -8.87
C LEU A 223 15.19 -3.16 -9.99
N THR A 224 16.48 -3.54 -9.92
CA THR A 224 17.42 -3.29 -11.01
C THR A 224 17.10 -4.11 -12.25
N THR A 225 16.65 -5.37 -12.09
CA THR A 225 16.27 -6.21 -13.23
C THR A 225 15.04 -5.65 -13.96
N ILE A 226 14.02 -5.20 -13.21
CA ILE A 226 12.84 -4.56 -13.80
C ILE A 226 13.22 -3.24 -14.48
N ARG A 227 14.03 -2.40 -13.84
CA ARG A 227 14.52 -1.15 -14.44
C ARG A 227 15.36 -1.39 -15.69
N GLN A 228 16.20 -2.42 -15.70
CA GLN A 228 17.08 -2.76 -16.82
C GLN A 228 16.28 -3.32 -18.01
N ARG A 229 15.27 -4.16 -17.75
CA ARG A 229 14.36 -4.67 -18.78
C ARG A 229 13.50 -3.55 -19.39
N ILE A 230 13.02 -2.60 -18.57
CA ILE A 230 12.33 -1.39 -19.05
C ILE A 230 13.23 -0.52 -19.94
N MET A 231 14.50 -0.34 -19.58
CA MET A 231 15.43 0.45 -20.40
C MET A 231 15.83 -0.24 -21.71
N GLN A 232 15.78 -1.57 -21.76
CA GLN A 232 16.17 -2.33 -22.95
C GLN A 232 15.02 -2.52 -23.95
N GLY A 233 13.79 -2.18 -23.58
CA GLY A 233 12.62 -2.34 -24.45
C GLY A 233 12.21 -3.80 -24.66
N ASP A 234 12.72 -4.70 -23.83
CA ASP A 234 12.41 -6.13 -23.86
C ASP A 234 11.12 -6.38 -23.06
N PHE A 235 9.98 -6.21 -23.73
CA PHE A 235 8.66 -6.67 -23.27
C PHE A 235 7.94 -7.40 -24.40
#